data_AF-A0A0F8XL93-F1
#
_entry.id   AF-A0A0F8XL93-F1
#
_cell.length_a   1.000
_cell.length_b   1.000
_cell.length_c   1.000
_cell.angle_alpha   90.00
_cell.angle_beta   90.00
_cell.angle_gamma   90.00
#
_symmetry.space_group_name_H-M   'P 1'
#
loop_
_entity.id
_entity.type
_entity.pdbx_description
1 polymer ?
#
loop_
_entity_poly.entity_id
_entity_poly.type
_entity_poly.pdbx_seq_one_letter_code
_entity_poly.pdbx_strand_id
1 'polypeptide(L)'
;MPTGIFLIKWDEVIGGIVYMRYPEDLDIPEPIIQQITISHNFTESYIISKEKQWNSVSYYNVNKEMIAVLVLSQYDDGKDYLELVDEFNKEMDRDINEDKLRTRLEEMFKNSLSAFRTTDAVITKLSNEVAYLKTKEYDIQERFSAVLSIDYLPVKSKILFQLAINDGISFDELKKSIKTSTNWLTSVLKTLIKNRIIGYNTKRDVYYIKI
;
A
#
# COMPACT_ATOMS: atom_id res chain seq x y z
N MET A 1 -12.24 -0.29 -4.19
CA MET A 1 -12.76 0.84 -4.95
C MET A 1 -14.23 1.10 -4.68
N PRO A 2 -14.68 2.36 -4.78
CA PRO A 2 -16.10 2.71 -4.77
C PRO A 2 -16.82 2.11 -5.98
N THR A 3 -18.00 1.56 -5.77
CA THR A 3 -18.85 0.94 -6.79
C THR A 3 -20.10 1.77 -7.10
N GLY A 4 -20.48 2.68 -6.20
CA GLY A 4 -21.56 3.63 -6.43
C GLY A 4 -21.66 4.65 -5.30
N ILE A 5 -22.48 5.67 -5.50
CA ILE A 5 -22.86 6.66 -4.50
C ILE A 5 -24.37 6.85 -4.55
N PHE A 6 -25.00 7.05 -3.41
CA PHE A 6 -26.41 7.43 -3.34
C PHE A 6 -26.69 8.33 -2.15
N LEU A 7 -27.78 9.07 -2.25
CA LEU A 7 -28.31 9.93 -1.20
C LEU A 7 -29.58 9.32 -0.64
N ILE A 8 -29.69 9.26 0.68
CA ILE A 8 -30.93 8.91 1.37
C ILE A 8 -31.56 10.19 1.92
N LYS A 9 -32.87 10.33 1.73
CA LYS A 9 -33.68 11.36 2.38
C LYS A 9 -34.71 10.69 3.29
N TRP A 10 -35.04 11.33 4.40
CA TRP A 10 -36.13 10.87 5.25
C TRP A 10 -37.51 11.18 4.65
N ASP A 11 -38.39 10.20 4.63
CA ASP A 11 -39.81 10.30 4.32
C ASP A 11 -40.65 9.88 5.55
N GLU A 12 -41.65 10.67 5.91
CA GLU A 12 -42.44 10.45 7.14
C GLU A 12 -43.30 9.17 7.10
N VAL A 13 -43.59 8.63 5.92
CA VAL A 13 -44.47 7.48 5.72
C VAL A 13 -43.68 6.19 5.53
N ILE A 14 -42.60 6.26 4.75
CA ILE A 14 -41.82 5.08 4.31
C ILE A 14 -40.53 4.91 5.12
N GLY A 15 -40.00 6.00 5.70
CA GLY A 15 -38.68 6.03 6.32
C GLY A 15 -37.60 6.51 5.34
N GLY A 16 -36.40 5.95 5.38
CA GLY A 16 -35.33 6.34 4.46
C GLY A 16 -35.67 5.98 3.01
N ILE A 17 -35.59 6.93 2.08
CA ILE A 17 -35.77 6.72 0.64
C ILE A 17 -34.52 7.12 -0.14
N VAL A 18 -34.19 6.39 -1.21
CA VAL A 18 -33.11 6.80 -2.13
C VAL A 18 -33.58 8.00 -2.94
N TYR A 19 -32.97 9.16 -2.66
CA TYR A 19 -33.26 10.40 -3.35
C TYR A 19 -32.52 10.48 -4.69
N MET A 20 -31.25 10.07 -4.70
CA MET A 20 -30.39 10.05 -5.89
C MET A 20 -29.43 8.89 -5.81
N ARG A 21 -29.02 8.35 -6.95
CA ARG A 21 -27.97 7.33 -7.03
C ARG A 21 -27.16 7.46 -8.30
N TYR A 22 -25.91 7.06 -8.22
CA TYR A 22 -25.02 6.87 -9.35
C TYR A 22 -24.15 5.62 -9.12
N PRO A 23 -24.06 4.72 -10.10
CA PRO A 23 -24.78 4.73 -11.37
C PRO A 23 -26.30 4.51 -11.19
N GLU A 24 -27.10 4.87 -12.20
CA GLU A 24 -28.57 4.84 -12.13
C GLU A 24 -29.17 3.43 -11.95
N ASP A 25 -28.39 2.40 -12.29
CA ASP A 25 -28.71 0.98 -12.13
C ASP A 25 -28.16 0.38 -10.84
N LEU A 26 -27.61 1.20 -9.93
CA LEU A 26 -27.11 0.75 -8.63
C LEU A 26 -28.24 0.09 -7.82
N ASP A 27 -28.09 -1.22 -7.59
CA ASP A 27 -28.99 -2.00 -6.76
C ASP A 27 -28.69 -1.77 -5.27
N ILE A 28 -29.68 -1.27 -4.54
CA ILE A 28 -29.56 -0.90 -3.13
C ILE A 28 -30.67 -1.64 -2.39
N PRO A 29 -30.36 -2.65 -1.58
CA PRO A 29 -31.38 -3.39 -0.86
C PRO A 29 -32.09 -2.50 0.17
N GLU A 30 -33.42 -2.54 0.21
CA GLU A 30 -34.24 -1.80 1.17
C GLU A 30 -33.81 -1.98 2.64
N PRO A 31 -33.46 -3.19 3.11
CA PRO A 31 -33.00 -3.37 4.50
C PRO A 31 -31.75 -2.55 4.83
N ILE A 32 -30.86 -2.35 3.85
CA ILE A 32 -29.64 -1.56 4.01
C ILE A 32 -29.98 -0.07 4.15
N ILE A 33 -30.93 0.43 3.34
CA ILE A 33 -31.38 1.83 3.40
C ILE A 33 -31.91 2.13 4.80
N GLN A 34 -32.79 1.26 5.31
CA GLN A 34 -33.38 1.44 6.63
C GLN A 34 -32.33 1.33 7.74
N GLN A 35 -31.42 0.35 7.66
CA GLN A 35 -30.33 0.19 8.62
C GLN A 35 -29.43 1.43 8.70
N ILE A 36 -28.97 1.94 7.54
CA ILE A 36 -28.13 3.15 7.48
C ILE A 36 -28.88 4.34 8.08
N THR A 37 -30.15 4.50 7.72
CA THR A 37 -30.98 5.60 8.19
C THR A 37 -31.14 5.59 9.72
N ILE A 38 -31.46 4.42 10.30
CA ILE A 38 -31.57 4.24 11.75
C ILE A 38 -30.23 4.49 12.44
N SER A 39 -29.14 4.05 11.82
CA SER A 39 -27.81 4.13 12.44
C SER A 39 -27.31 5.56 12.62
N HIS A 40 -27.63 6.48 11.70
CA HIS A 40 -27.22 7.88 11.81
C HIS A 40 -28.00 8.68 12.87
N ASN A 41 -29.15 8.19 13.34
CA ASN A 41 -29.97 8.77 14.42
C ASN A 41 -30.06 10.32 14.42
N PHE A 42 -30.11 10.91 13.22
CA PHE A 42 -30.16 12.36 12.98
C PHE A 42 -29.01 13.18 13.60
N THR A 43 -27.85 12.57 13.83
CA THR A 43 -26.64 13.26 14.28
C THR A 43 -25.52 13.15 13.26
N GLU A 44 -24.78 14.24 13.08
CA GLU A 44 -23.63 14.30 12.17
C GLU A 44 -22.59 13.25 12.58
N SER A 45 -22.42 12.24 11.73
CA SER A 45 -21.63 11.06 12.06
C SER A 45 -21.20 10.32 10.79
N TYR A 46 -20.03 9.69 10.85
CA TYR A 46 -19.60 8.71 9.86
C TYR A 46 -19.95 7.31 10.34
N ILE A 47 -20.48 6.48 9.43
CA ILE A 47 -20.79 5.08 9.72
C ILE A 47 -20.18 4.21 8.63
N ILE A 48 -19.43 3.20 9.05
CA ILE A 48 -18.89 2.16 8.15
C ILE A 48 -19.75 0.92 8.35
N SER A 49 -20.43 0.50 7.30
CA SER A 49 -21.32 -0.67 7.30
C SER A 49 -20.71 -1.78 6.48
N LYS A 50 -20.34 -2.90 7.11
CA LYS A 50 -19.74 -4.06 6.45
C LYS A 50 -20.51 -5.33 6.79
N GLU A 51 -21.27 -5.83 5.82
CA GLU A 51 -22.01 -7.08 5.87
C GLU A 51 -21.51 -8.08 4.82
N LYS A 52 -22.07 -9.31 4.80
CA LYS A 52 -21.63 -10.38 3.89
C LYS A 52 -21.69 -10.00 2.40
N GLN A 53 -22.62 -9.14 2.01
CA GLN A 53 -22.84 -8.72 0.61
C GLN A 53 -22.92 -7.19 0.47
N TRP A 54 -22.52 -6.44 1.51
CA TRP A 54 -22.62 -4.98 1.51
C TRP A 54 -21.40 -4.36 2.19
N ASN A 55 -20.82 -3.34 1.57
CA ASN A 55 -19.78 -2.54 2.18
C ASN A 55 -20.04 -1.08 1.80
N SER A 56 -20.19 -0.20 2.78
CA SER A 56 -20.41 1.21 2.52
C SER A 56 -19.87 2.10 3.62
N VAL A 57 -19.65 3.36 3.27
CA VAL A 57 -19.37 4.45 4.19
C VAL A 57 -20.45 5.49 4.00
N SER A 58 -21.05 5.95 5.09
CA SER A 58 -22.13 6.92 5.05
C SER A 58 -21.88 8.08 5.99
N TYR A 59 -22.44 9.23 5.64
CA TYR A 59 -22.37 10.46 6.41
C TYR A 59 -23.70 11.20 6.41
N TYR A 60 -24.15 11.62 7.59
CA TYR A 60 -25.38 12.38 7.74
C TYR A 60 -25.12 13.89 7.69
N ASN A 61 -25.70 14.54 6.68
CA ASN A 61 -25.75 15.98 6.54
C ASN A 61 -26.94 16.55 7.35
N VAL A 62 -26.65 17.27 8.42
CA VAL A 62 -27.69 17.86 9.29
C VAL A 62 -28.41 19.02 8.59
N ASN A 63 -27.73 19.80 7.76
CA ASN A 63 -28.30 21.00 7.13
C ASN A 63 -29.33 20.66 6.04
N LYS A 64 -29.10 19.58 5.31
CA LYS A 64 -29.96 19.10 4.23
C LYS A 64 -30.87 17.94 4.66
N GLU A 65 -30.69 17.44 5.88
CA GLU A 65 -31.40 16.26 6.42
C GLU A 65 -31.30 15.04 5.47
N MET A 66 -30.09 14.78 4.98
CA MET A 66 -29.80 13.74 4.00
C MET A 66 -28.57 12.94 4.40
N ILE A 67 -28.51 11.67 3.99
CA ILE A 67 -27.34 10.81 4.20
C ILE A 67 -26.65 10.59 2.87
N ALA A 68 -25.39 10.97 2.76
CA ALA A 68 -24.53 10.57 1.65
C ALA A 68 -23.98 9.17 1.91
N VAL A 69 -24.11 8.25 0.96
CA VAL A 69 -23.63 6.87 1.08
C VAL A 69 -22.74 6.51 -0.10
N LEU A 70 -21.51 6.13 0.18
CA LEU A 70 -20.57 5.58 -0.79
C LEU A 70 -20.53 4.06 -0.66
N VAL A 71 -20.91 3.36 -1.72
CA VAL A 71 -20.84 1.89 -1.82
C VAL A 71 -19.43 1.50 -2.24
N LEU A 72 -18.87 0.51 -1.55
CA LEU A 72 -17.51 0.04 -1.73
C LEU A 72 -17.50 -1.42 -2.17
N SER A 73 -16.37 -1.88 -2.72
CA SER A 73 -16.17 -3.31 -2.92
C SER A 73 -16.00 -4.02 -1.57
N GLN A 74 -16.33 -5.30 -1.53
CA GLN A 74 -16.33 -6.15 -0.32
C GLN A 74 -14.97 -6.16 0.41
N TYR A 75 -13.89 -5.98 -0.35
CA TYR A 75 -12.51 -6.09 0.14
C TYR A 75 -11.92 -4.76 0.61
N ASP A 76 -12.59 -3.64 0.38
CA ASP A 76 -12.12 -2.34 0.81
C ASP A 76 -12.29 -2.10 2.32
N ASP A 77 -11.41 -1.25 2.86
CA ASP A 77 -11.58 -0.64 4.18
C ASP A 77 -12.31 0.70 4.00
N GLY A 78 -13.45 0.86 4.68
CA GLY A 78 -14.23 2.10 4.63
C GLY A 78 -13.49 3.32 5.18
N LYS A 79 -12.48 3.12 6.03
CA LYS A 79 -11.68 4.24 6.58
C LYS A 79 -10.94 5.03 5.51
N ASP A 80 -10.51 4.35 4.43
CA ASP A 80 -9.77 4.98 3.34
C ASP A 80 -10.62 5.94 2.51
N TYR A 81 -11.95 5.93 2.71
CA TYR A 81 -12.92 6.70 1.93
C TYR A 81 -13.64 7.77 2.75
N LEU A 82 -13.27 7.98 4.01
CA LEU A 82 -13.90 8.99 4.88
C LEU A 82 -13.74 10.40 4.33
N GLU A 83 -12.55 10.76 3.84
CA GLU A 83 -12.29 12.08 3.24
C GLU A 83 -13.14 12.32 2.00
N LEU A 84 -13.33 11.28 1.17
CA LEU A 84 -14.15 11.37 -0.02
C LEU A 84 -15.63 11.62 0.32
N VAL A 85 -16.16 10.91 1.32
CA VAL A 85 -17.54 11.11 1.80
C VAL A 85 -17.73 12.50 2.44
N ASP A 86 -16.71 13.01 3.14
CA ASP A 86 -16.71 14.38 3.67
C ASP A 86 -16.75 15.44 2.56
N GLU A 87 -15.98 15.26 1.49
CA GLU A 87 -16.05 16.15 0.32
C GLU A 87 -17.43 16.14 -0.31
N PHE A 88 -18.05 14.96 -0.47
CA PHE A 88 -19.41 14.83 -0.96
C PHE A 88 -20.40 15.59 -0.07
N ASN A 89 -20.27 15.46 1.24
CA ASN A 89 -21.10 16.17 2.19
C ASN A 89 -20.96 17.71 2.06
N LYS A 90 -19.72 18.21 1.92
CA LYS A 90 -19.46 19.64 1.72
C LYS A 90 -20.06 20.19 0.43
N GLU A 91 -20.12 19.40 -0.64
CA GLU A 91 -20.81 19.81 -1.86
C GLU A 91 -22.33 19.86 -1.67
N MET A 92 -22.92 18.95 -0.89
CA MET A 92 -24.36 19.00 -0.59
C MET A 92 -24.76 20.26 0.18
N ASP A 93 -23.89 20.78 1.03
CA ASP A 93 -24.12 22.04 1.76
C ASP A 93 -24.09 23.29 0.86
N ARG A 94 -23.50 23.20 -0.33
CA ARG A 94 -23.55 24.31 -1.28
C ARG A 94 -24.99 24.45 -1.77
N ASP A 95 -25.46 25.68 -1.85
CA ASP A 95 -26.84 25.98 -2.26
C ASP A 95 -27.00 25.85 -3.79
N ILE A 96 -26.83 24.62 -4.27
CA ILE A 96 -26.92 24.22 -5.67
C ILE A 96 -28.27 23.56 -5.93
N ASN A 97 -28.82 23.79 -7.13
CA ASN A 97 -30.04 23.10 -7.55
C ASN A 97 -29.77 21.60 -7.80
N GLU A 98 -30.86 20.82 -7.78
CA GLU A 98 -30.85 19.37 -7.85
C GLU A 98 -30.06 18.80 -9.04
N ASP A 99 -30.25 19.34 -10.25
CA ASP A 99 -29.53 18.89 -11.45
C ASP A 99 -28.01 19.10 -11.37
N LYS A 100 -27.58 20.21 -10.76
CA LYS A 100 -26.16 20.49 -10.55
C LYS A 100 -25.59 19.61 -9.46
N LEU A 101 -26.33 19.34 -8.39
CA LEU A 101 -25.91 18.42 -7.35
C LEU A 101 -25.68 17.02 -7.95
N ARG A 102 -26.63 16.50 -8.74
CA ARG A 102 -26.47 15.21 -9.45
C ARG A 102 -25.19 15.19 -10.28
N THR A 103 -25.01 16.19 -11.15
CA THR A 103 -23.82 16.28 -12.03
C THR A 103 -22.52 16.31 -11.22
N ARG A 104 -22.49 17.05 -10.11
CA ARG A 104 -21.31 17.13 -9.24
C ARG A 104 -21.01 15.82 -8.53
N LEU A 105 -22.03 15.13 -8.02
CA LEU A 105 -21.87 13.80 -7.41
C LEU A 105 -21.26 12.82 -8.41
N GLU A 106 -21.74 12.83 -9.66
CA GLU A 106 -21.16 11.99 -10.72
C GLU A 106 -19.70 12.33 -11.02
N GLU A 107 -19.39 13.63 -11.17
CA GLU A 107 -18.02 14.09 -11.45
C GLU A 107 -17.06 13.66 -10.36
N MET A 108 -17.42 13.87 -9.09
CA MET A 108 -16.62 13.49 -7.94
C MET A 108 -16.44 11.98 -7.83
N PHE A 109 -17.49 11.20 -8.11
CA PHE A 109 -17.38 9.74 -8.14
C PHE A 109 -16.45 9.26 -9.28
N LYS A 110 -16.57 9.84 -10.48
CA LYS A 110 -15.68 9.53 -11.62
C LYS A 110 -14.23 9.92 -11.34
N ASN A 111 -14.01 11.08 -10.73
CA ASN A 111 -12.69 11.59 -10.39
C ASN A 111 -12.01 10.73 -9.32
N SER A 112 -12.74 10.38 -8.26
CA SER A 112 -12.21 9.49 -7.21
C SER A 112 -11.85 8.12 -7.79
N LEU A 113 -12.70 7.54 -8.63
CA LEU A 113 -12.40 6.28 -9.33
C LEU A 113 -11.12 6.37 -10.18
N SER A 114 -10.88 7.50 -10.85
CA SER A 114 -9.67 7.72 -11.67
C SER A 114 -8.39 7.83 -10.82
N ALA A 115 -8.48 8.48 -9.66
CA ALA A 115 -7.37 8.61 -8.72
C ALA A 115 -7.00 7.24 -8.14
N PHE A 116 -7.98 6.44 -7.70
CA PHE A 116 -7.73 5.09 -7.19
C PHE A 116 -7.14 4.16 -8.26
N ARG A 117 -7.65 4.19 -9.49
CA ARG A 117 -7.07 3.41 -10.62
C ARG A 117 -5.62 3.78 -10.91
N THR A 118 -5.29 5.07 -10.80
CA THR A 118 -3.91 5.54 -11.00
C THR A 118 -2.99 5.02 -9.90
N THR A 119 -3.44 5.07 -8.64
CA THR A 119 -2.70 4.51 -7.50
C THR A 119 -2.46 3.01 -7.66
N ASP A 120 -3.47 2.23 -8.05
CA ASP A 120 -3.33 0.79 -8.27
C ASP A 120 -2.36 0.46 -9.41
N ALA A 121 -2.38 1.22 -10.50
CA ALA A 121 -1.43 1.08 -11.59
C ALA A 121 0.01 1.35 -11.12
N VAL A 122 0.21 2.37 -10.28
CA VAL A 122 1.50 2.68 -9.68
C VAL A 122 1.96 1.56 -8.73
N ILE A 123 1.10 1.08 -7.85
CA ILE A 123 1.40 -0.03 -6.93
C ILE A 123 1.77 -1.30 -7.71
N THR A 124 1.02 -1.61 -8.77
CA THR A 124 1.30 -2.78 -9.61
C THR A 124 2.65 -2.65 -10.30
N LYS A 125 2.97 -1.46 -10.84
CA LYS A 125 4.28 -1.18 -11.46
C LYS A 125 5.42 -1.34 -10.46
N LEU A 126 5.28 -0.76 -9.27
CA LEU A 126 6.27 -0.88 -8.20
C LEU A 126 6.45 -2.34 -7.76
N SER A 127 5.35 -3.09 -7.63
CA SER A 127 5.39 -4.51 -7.27
C SER A 127 6.15 -5.34 -8.31
N ASN A 128 5.90 -5.10 -9.60
CA ASN A 128 6.61 -5.74 -10.70
C ASN A 128 8.10 -5.36 -10.72
N GLU A 129 8.43 -4.10 -10.45
CA GLU A 129 9.82 -3.63 -10.38
C GLU A 129 10.56 -4.27 -9.20
N VAL A 130 9.94 -4.36 -8.03
CA VAL A 130 10.49 -5.08 -6.86
C VAL A 130 10.72 -6.55 -7.18
N ALA A 131 9.75 -7.22 -7.83
CA ALA A 131 9.90 -8.61 -8.24
C ALA A 131 11.10 -8.79 -9.21
N TYR A 132 11.19 -7.92 -10.22
CA TYR A 132 12.31 -7.92 -11.16
C TYR A 132 13.66 -7.68 -10.47
N LEU A 133 13.75 -6.72 -9.54
CA LEU A 133 14.96 -6.44 -8.78
C LEU A 133 15.38 -7.63 -7.90
N LYS A 134 14.43 -8.30 -7.24
CA LYS A 134 14.69 -9.52 -6.46
C LYS A 134 15.20 -10.67 -7.33
N THR A 135 14.61 -10.88 -8.50
CA THR A 135 15.11 -11.89 -9.45
C THR A 135 16.54 -11.56 -9.89
N LYS A 136 16.81 -10.29 -10.19
CA LYS A 136 18.15 -9.85 -10.58
C LYS A 136 19.17 -10.00 -9.45
N GLU A 137 18.78 -9.69 -8.21
CA GLU A 137 19.61 -9.91 -7.02
C GLU A 137 19.96 -11.39 -6.86
N TYR A 138 18.97 -12.27 -6.97
CA TYR A 138 19.16 -13.72 -6.92
C TYR A 138 20.11 -14.22 -8.02
N ASP A 139 19.89 -13.80 -9.27
CA ASP A 139 20.77 -14.16 -10.39
C ASP A 139 22.22 -13.71 -10.17
N ILE A 140 22.42 -12.53 -9.57
CA ILE A 140 23.73 -12.02 -9.20
C ILE A 140 24.34 -12.91 -8.10
N GLN A 141 23.61 -13.23 -7.04
CA GLN A 141 24.09 -14.08 -5.95
C GLN A 141 24.51 -15.48 -6.45
N GLU A 142 23.75 -16.08 -7.36
CA GLU A 142 24.09 -17.36 -8.00
C GLU A 142 25.38 -17.25 -8.83
N ARG A 143 25.51 -16.21 -9.66
CA ARG A 143 26.74 -15.98 -10.45
C ARG A 143 27.96 -15.78 -9.56
N PHE A 144 27.83 -15.02 -8.48
CA PHE A 144 28.93 -14.81 -7.52
C PHE A 144 29.29 -16.11 -6.79
N SER A 145 28.30 -16.92 -6.41
CA SER A 145 28.51 -18.24 -5.80
C SER A 145 29.25 -19.19 -6.74
N ALA A 146 28.90 -19.19 -8.03
CA ALA A 146 29.61 -19.94 -9.06
C ALA A 146 31.05 -19.46 -9.25
N VAL A 147 31.32 -18.16 -9.15
CA VAL A 147 32.70 -17.62 -9.21
C VAL A 147 33.51 -18.01 -7.97
N LEU A 148 32.89 -18.00 -6.79
CA LEU A 148 33.55 -18.33 -5.51
C LEU A 148 33.95 -19.80 -5.39
N SER A 149 33.22 -20.70 -6.06
CA SER A 149 33.51 -22.14 -6.10
C SER A 149 34.75 -22.49 -6.94
N ILE A 150 35.25 -21.55 -7.75
CA ILE A 150 36.44 -21.74 -8.58
C ILE A 150 37.70 -21.86 -7.71
N ASP A 151 38.50 -22.90 -7.96
CA ASP A 151 39.68 -23.24 -7.14
C ASP A 151 40.85 -22.26 -7.31
N TYR A 152 41.06 -21.73 -8.53
CA TYR A 152 42.19 -20.83 -8.83
C TYR A 152 41.94 -19.37 -8.44
N LEU A 153 40.79 -19.04 -7.85
CA LEU A 153 40.48 -17.68 -7.44
C LEU A 153 41.26 -17.32 -6.15
N PRO A 154 42.08 -16.25 -6.15
CA PRO A 154 42.89 -15.90 -4.98
C PRO A 154 42.02 -15.58 -3.75
N VAL A 155 42.54 -15.88 -2.55
CA VAL A 155 41.86 -15.62 -1.26
C VAL A 155 41.40 -14.16 -1.16
N LYS A 156 42.24 -13.21 -1.59
CA LYS A 156 41.88 -11.79 -1.62
C LYS A 156 40.60 -11.54 -2.45
N SER A 157 40.52 -12.12 -3.64
CA SER A 157 39.37 -11.96 -4.52
C SER A 157 38.13 -12.62 -3.92
N LYS A 158 38.26 -13.82 -3.32
CA LYS A 158 37.16 -14.50 -2.63
C LYS A 158 36.58 -13.65 -1.49
N ILE A 159 37.42 -12.99 -0.69
CA ILE A 159 36.97 -12.06 0.36
C ILE A 159 36.20 -10.88 -0.26
N LEU A 160 36.73 -10.26 -1.30
CA LEU A 160 36.08 -9.10 -1.93
C LEU A 160 34.74 -9.47 -2.58
N PHE A 161 34.65 -10.61 -3.25
CA PHE A 161 33.39 -11.10 -3.81
C PHE A 161 32.35 -11.38 -2.73
N GLN A 162 32.75 -12.02 -1.62
CA GLN A 162 31.88 -12.26 -0.47
C GLN A 162 31.36 -10.94 0.15
N LEU A 163 32.23 -9.96 0.35
CA LEU A 163 31.85 -8.65 0.88
C LEU A 163 31.08 -7.77 -0.12
N ALA A 164 31.10 -8.10 -1.42
CA ALA A 164 30.35 -7.35 -2.44
C ALA A 164 28.87 -7.77 -2.52
N ILE A 165 28.55 -9.00 -2.08
CA ILE A 165 27.19 -9.53 -2.05
C ILE A 165 26.55 -9.48 -0.66
N ASN A 166 27.34 -9.21 0.39
CA ASN A 166 26.87 -9.12 1.77
C ASN A 166 27.26 -7.76 2.36
N ASP A 167 26.31 -7.09 3.02
CA ASP A 167 26.52 -5.80 3.68
C ASP A 167 27.61 -5.83 4.78
N GLY A 168 27.88 -7.02 5.33
CA GLY A 168 29.03 -7.28 6.17
C GLY A 168 29.14 -8.76 6.52
N ILE A 169 30.38 -9.23 6.74
CA ILE A 169 30.65 -10.64 7.07
C ILE A 169 31.60 -10.72 8.26
N SER A 170 31.31 -11.63 9.20
CA SER A 170 32.16 -11.92 10.34
C SER A 170 33.42 -12.71 9.96
N PHE A 171 34.41 -12.73 10.84
CA PHE A 171 35.61 -13.53 10.61
C PHE A 171 35.30 -15.04 10.46
N ASP A 172 34.38 -15.55 11.28
CA ASP A 172 34.03 -16.98 11.29
C ASP A 172 33.29 -17.40 10.01
N GLU A 173 32.45 -16.54 9.45
CA GLU A 173 31.79 -16.77 8.16
C GLU A 173 32.78 -16.77 6.99
N LEU A 174 33.75 -15.84 6.98
CA LEU A 174 34.84 -15.84 5.99
C LEU A 174 35.69 -17.12 6.10
N LYS A 175 35.96 -17.57 7.33
CA LYS A 175 36.73 -18.80 7.57
C LYS A 175 35.98 -20.06 7.11
N LYS A 176 34.66 -20.12 7.30
CA LYS A 176 33.82 -21.24 6.83
C LYS A 176 33.73 -21.28 5.31
N SER A 177 33.61 -20.11 4.67
CA SER A 177 33.41 -20.01 3.21
C SER A 177 34.72 -20.10 2.40
N ILE A 178 35.85 -19.70 2.98
CA ILE A 178 37.15 -19.68 2.28
C ILE A 178 38.09 -20.70 2.90
N LYS A 179 38.37 -21.78 2.16
CA LYS A 179 39.30 -22.85 2.55
C LYS A 179 40.75 -22.34 2.59
N THR A 180 41.16 -21.76 3.71
CA THR A 180 42.53 -21.28 3.95
C THR A 180 42.89 -21.34 5.43
N SER A 181 44.19 -21.24 5.76
CA SER A 181 44.63 -21.13 7.15
C SER A 181 44.18 -19.79 7.78
N THR A 182 43.88 -19.83 9.08
CA THR A 182 43.49 -18.66 9.88
C THR A 182 44.53 -17.54 9.83
N ASN A 183 45.82 -17.91 9.84
CA ASN A 183 46.94 -16.96 9.80
C ASN A 183 46.98 -16.24 8.45
N TRP A 184 46.76 -16.98 7.35
CA TRP A 184 46.73 -16.39 6.02
C TRP A 184 45.52 -15.47 5.83
N LEU A 185 44.32 -15.90 6.25
CA LEU A 185 43.11 -15.09 6.19
C LEU A 185 43.27 -13.77 6.95
N THR A 186 43.79 -13.84 8.18
CA THR A 186 44.09 -12.67 9.01
C THR A 186 45.10 -11.73 8.34
N SER A 187 46.15 -12.28 7.71
CA SER A 187 47.15 -11.48 6.99
C SER A 187 46.51 -10.71 5.83
N VAL A 188 45.71 -11.39 5.00
CA VAL A 188 45.03 -10.77 3.85
C VAL A 188 44.03 -9.69 4.31
N LEU A 189 43.25 -9.94 5.37
CA LEU A 189 42.31 -8.94 5.92
C LEU A 189 43.06 -7.71 6.44
N LYS A 190 44.16 -7.89 7.17
CA LYS A 190 45.02 -6.77 7.63
C LYS A 190 45.55 -5.96 6.45
N THR A 191 45.99 -6.60 5.38
CA THR A 191 46.45 -5.92 4.15
C THR A 191 45.31 -5.14 3.49
N LEU A 192 44.11 -5.73 3.38
CA LEU A 192 42.94 -5.07 2.79
C LEU A 192 42.49 -3.85 3.61
N ILE A 193 42.53 -3.94 4.95
CA ILE A 193 42.23 -2.82 5.86
C ILE A 193 43.29 -1.73 5.74
N LYS A 194 44.58 -2.10 5.76
CA LYS A 194 45.70 -1.15 5.60
C LYS A 194 45.59 -0.36 4.30
N ASN A 195 45.20 -1.04 3.22
CA ASN A 195 44.99 -0.45 1.90
C ASN A 195 43.64 0.29 1.77
N ARG A 196 42.84 0.36 2.84
CA ARG A 196 41.53 1.02 2.90
C ARG A 196 40.50 0.47 1.92
N ILE A 197 40.66 -0.78 1.48
CA ILE A 197 39.70 -1.45 0.58
C ILE A 197 38.49 -1.97 1.37
N ILE A 198 38.74 -2.45 2.59
CA ILE A 198 37.69 -2.93 3.50
C ILE A 198 37.77 -2.20 4.83
N GLY A 199 36.63 -2.05 5.50
CA GLY A 199 36.52 -1.61 6.88
C GLY A 199 36.19 -2.76 7.82
N TYR A 200 36.31 -2.50 9.12
CA TYR A 200 35.86 -3.41 10.16
C TYR A 200 35.01 -2.61 11.16
N ASN A 201 33.80 -3.10 11.43
CA ASN A 201 32.85 -2.49 12.35
C ASN A 201 32.94 -3.19 13.70
N THR A 202 33.54 -2.53 14.70
CA THR A 202 33.73 -3.10 16.05
C THR A 202 32.42 -3.31 16.82
N LYS A 203 31.34 -2.61 16.47
CA LYS A 203 30.04 -2.78 17.14
C LYS A 203 29.31 -4.04 16.67
N ARG A 204 29.46 -4.38 15.38
CA ARG A 204 28.76 -5.51 14.75
C ARG A 204 29.66 -6.73 14.53
N ASP A 205 30.97 -6.59 14.78
CA ASP A 205 32.00 -7.62 14.53
C ASP A 205 31.99 -8.13 13.08
N VAL A 206 31.90 -7.20 12.12
CA VAL A 206 31.84 -7.54 10.69
C VAL A 206 32.81 -6.69 9.86
N TYR A 207 33.38 -7.32 8.83
CA TYR A 207 34.10 -6.66 7.75
C TYR A 207 33.12 -6.19 6.67
N TYR A 208 33.40 -5.08 6.01
CA TYR A 208 32.57 -4.52 4.94
C TYR A 208 33.44 -3.86 3.85
N ILE A 209 32.96 -3.76 2.61
CA ILE A 209 33.65 -2.99 1.57
C ILE A 209 33.57 -1.50 1.92
N LYS A 210 34.71 -0.82 1.92
CA LYS A 210 34.76 0.61 2.14
C LYS A 210 34.53 1.31 0.80
N ILE A 211 33.27 1.70 0.56
CA ILE A 211 32.85 2.54 -0.58
C ILE A 211 33.03 4.01 -0.19
#